data_AF-A0A9E1I1Y1-F1
#
_entry.id   AF-A0A9E1I1Y1-F1
#
_cell.length_a   1.000
_cell.length_b   1.000
_cell.length_c   1.000
_cell.angle_alpha   90.00
_cell.angle_beta   90.00
_cell.angle_gamma   90.00
#
_symmetry.space_group_name_H-M   'P 1'
#
loop_
_entity.id
_entity.type
_entity.pdbx_description
1 polymer ?
#
loop_
_entity_poly.entity_id
_entity_poly.type
_entity_poly.pdbx_seq_one_letter_code
_entity_poly.pdbx_strand_id
1 'polypeptide(L)'
;MKKIPFVLTVFFVILFNIYAVSAQTAVLQESRVTPTITATTQRYSNYSTATVKLYSMPESCYIIIAEYISNRCVDVEVREYQTATEQFNIPDEVDTIKVMVWDDHIKPVVKAKTIDMKASAELDKKIDKIARNLKTSKNPNVTTYKTEENQPRAIIWTKGIIPPQLSEFEKEVEITNSNYTFLYAGQDKGSGWYDVNKSLPQEDGADRNMCYAAVSANQLHWWLDQNKDNIDMYLNKLATGEIIPEYPLKLDRLEDLRSSYKGQAKSGIYNMFRDYFEHPIDAYNADLLNDFFINGYQANTAGKVNSPDFFKWDPRGGFFYDVFEKKKLTLRYGAGDYTVFKRDIPWYMQDGQSIGLIHSTPTNGVTHIITLWGVEFDHNNEITALFVTDSDDYEQPEIAMKRMLLKKNSSGYPVITTNIIGNTGAQILEFVPLSLGEECWNELLCN
;
A
#
# COMPACT_ATOMS: atom_id res chain seq x y z
N MET A 1 -14.53 6.12 30.52
CA MET A 1 -13.72 5.07 31.17
C MET A 1 -14.40 4.63 32.46
N LYS A 2 -15.30 3.64 32.40
CA LYS A 2 -15.70 2.91 33.61
C LYS A 2 -14.60 1.90 33.89
N LYS A 3 -14.00 1.94 35.08
CA LYS A 3 -12.97 0.99 35.49
C LYS A 3 -13.59 -0.40 35.55
N ILE A 4 -13.10 -1.32 34.72
CA ILE A 4 -13.33 -2.75 34.92
C ILE A 4 -12.79 -3.12 36.31
N PRO A 5 -13.50 -3.90 37.13
CA PRO A 5 -13.02 -4.25 38.45
C PRO A 5 -11.73 -5.07 38.33
N PHE A 6 -10.65 -4.60 38.96
CA PHE A 6 -9.36 -5.31 39.11
C PHE A 6 -9.52 -6.80 39.49
N VAL A 7 -10.63 -7.13 40.16
CA VAL A 7 -11.04 -8.49 40.53
C VAL A 7 -11.27 -9.40 39.32
N LEU A 8 -11.86 -8.92 38.22
CA LEU A 8 -12.06 -9.74 37.01
C LEU A 8 -10.73 -10.08 36.33
N THR A 9 -9.83 -9.12 36.17
CA THR A 9 -8.51 -9.35 35.55
C THR A 9 -7.69 -10.37 36.32
N VAL A 10 -7.63 -10.25 37.66
CA VAL A 10 -6.92 -11.21 38.52
C VAL A 10 -7.57 -12.60 38.46
N PHE A 11 -8.91 -12.67 38.47
CA PHE A 11 -9.64 -13.93 38.37
C PHE A 11 -9.34 -14.64 37.05
N PHE A 12 -9.33 -13.92 35.93
CA PHE A 12 -9.03 -14.46 34.60
C PHE A 12 -7.60 -14.96 34.47
N VAL A 13 -6.59 -14.19 34.92
CA VAL A 13 -5.18 -14.63 34.86
C VAL A 13 -4.98 -15.93 35.66
N ILE A 14 -5.63 -16.07 36.81
CA ILE A 14 -5.59 -17.30 37.63
C ILE A 14 -6.35 -18.43 36.92
N LEU A 15 -7.55 -18.16 36.40
CA LEU A 15 -8.36 -19.17 35.68
C LEU A 15 -7.62 -19.72 34.46
N PHE A 16 -6.96 -18.86 33.68
CA PHE A 16 -6.25 -19.25 32.45
C PHE A 16 -4.90 -19.93 32.68
N ASN A 17 -4.26 -19.72 33.83
CA ASN A 17 -3.03 -20.43 34.20
C ASN A 17 -3.29 -21.76 34.93
N ILE A 18 -4.46 -21.93 35.58
CA ILE A 18 -4.81 -23.16 36.32
C ILE A 18 -5.63 -24.13 35.45
N TYR A 19 -6.48 -23.61 34.56
CA TYR A 19 -7.21 -24.43 33.60
C TYR A 19 -6.52 -24.37 32.25
N ALA A 20 -5.93 -25.50 31.83
CA ALA A 20 -5.86 -25.79 30.41
C ALA A 20 -7.31 -25.76 29.91
N VAL A 21 -7.72 -24.68 29.25
CA VAL A 21 -9.08 -24.55 28.70
C VAL A 21 -9.20 -25.57 27.57
N SER A 22 -9.45 -26.84 27.94
CA SER A 22 -10.04 -27.83 27.07
C SER A 22 -11.41 -27.31 26.73
N ALA A 23 -11.64 -27.05 25.44
CA ALA A 23 -12.89 -26.54 24.90
C ALA A 23 -14.10 -27.20 25.57
N GLN A 24 -14.78 -26.48 26.45
CA GLN A 24 -16.09 -26.89 26.94
C GLN A 24 -17.10 -26.53 25.86
N THR A 25 -17.47 -27.54 25.08
CA THR A 25 -18.64 -27.57 24.21
C THR A 25 -19.88 -27.81 25.06
N ALA A 26 -20.87 -26.91 25.02
CA ALA A 26 -22.24 -27.24 25.37
C ALA A 26 -23.25 -26.28 24.71
N VAL A 27 -24.00 -26.85 23.76
CA VAL A 27 -25.39 -26.57 23.34
C VAL A 27 -25.74 -25.11 23.00
N LEU A 28 -25.68 -24.81 21.70
CA LEU A 28 -26.38 -23.69 21.08
C LEU A 28 -27.65 -24.21 20.39
N GLN A 29 -28.83 -23.87 20.91
CA GLN A 29 -30.05 -23.83 20.11
C GLN A 29 -30.93 -22.68 20.60
N GLU A 30 -31.61 -22.05 19.64
CA GLU A 30 -32.59 -20.96 19.76
C GLU A 30 -32.10 -19.50 19.62
N SER A 31 -31.38 -19.23 18.52
CA SER A 31 -31.73 -18.12 17.63
C SER A 31 -31.26 -18.50 16.21
N ARG A 32 -31.93 -18.04 15.14
CA ARG A 32 -31.58 -18.43 13.75
C ARG A 32 -30.24 -17.87 13.26
N VAL A 33 -29.47 -17.18 14.11
CA VAL A 33 -28.17 -16.63 13.76
C VAL A 33 -27.16 -16.96 14.86
N THR A 34 -26.31 -17.95 14.60
CA THR A 34 -25.28 -18.39 15.53
C THR A 34 -24.16 -17.35 15.61
N PRO A 35 -23.77 -16.87 16.80
CA PRO A 35 -22.62 -15.99 16.93
C PRO A 35 -21.36 -16.67 16.41
N THR A 36 -20.54 -15.95 15.63
CA THR A 36 -19.29 -16.50 15.08
C THR A 36 -18.16 -15.48 15.13
N ILE A 37 -16.92 -16.00 15.16
CA ILE A 37 -15.70 -15.20 15.18
C ILE A 37 -14.76 -15.67 14.08
N THR A 38 -14.26 -14.73 13.30
CA THR A 38 -13.10 -14.93 12.43
C THR A 38 -11.94 -14.07 12.92
N ALA A 39 -10.72 -14.52 12.64
CA ALA A 39 -9.52 -13.77 12.99
C ALA A 39 -8.49 -13.90 11.89
N THR A 40 -7.88 -12.79 11.51
CA THR A 40 -6.76 -12.70 10.58
C THR A 40 -5.58 -12.05 11.30
N THR A 41 -4.37 -12.32 10.80
CA THR A 41 -3.15 -11.70 11.31
C THR A 41 -2.35 -11.09 10.17
N GLN A 42 -1.69 -9.98 10.47
CA GLN A 42 -0.76 -9.32 9.58
C GLN A 42 0.51 -8.99 10.36
N ARG A 43 1.64 -9.43 9.84
CA ARG A 43 2.96 -9.17 10.42
C ARG A 43 3.63 -8.06 9.64
N TYR A 44 4.13 -7.07 10.36
CA TYR A 44 4.95 -5.98 9.87
C TYR A 44 6.41 -6.24 10.23
N SER A 45 7.30 -5.30 9.93
CA SER A 45 8.72 -5.48 10.17
C SER A 45 9.10 -5.56 11.65
N ASN A 46 8.31 -4.95 12.54
CA ASN A 46 8.64 -4.76 13.96
C ASN A 46 7.44 -4.97 14.91
N TYR A 47 6.30 -5.41 14.39
CA TYR A 47 5.11 -5.75 15.17
C TYR A 47 4.18 -6.64 14.35
N SER A 48 3.22 -7.27 15.01
CA SER A 48 2.10 -7.95 14.34
C SER A 48 0.78 -7.37 14.81
N THR A 49 -0.25 -7.47 13.98
CA THR A 49 -1.63 -7.14 14.34
C THR A 49 -2.52 -8.34 14.13
N ALA A 50 -3.56 -8.44 14.96
CA ALA A 50 -4.70 -9.30 14.72
C ALA A 50 -5.95 -8.45 14.51
N THR A 51 -6.77 -8.90 13.56
CA THR A 51 -8.12 -8.38 13.37
C THR A 51 -9.11 -9.49 13.61
N VAL A 52 -10.09 -9.22 14.46
CA VAL A 52 -11.15 -10.15 14.82
C VAL A 52 -12.48 -9.57 14.30
N LYS A 53 -13.17 -10.33 13.46
CA LYS A 53 -14.53 -9.98 13.03
C LYS A 53 -15.54 -10.81 13.81
N LEU A 54 -16.51 -10.12 14.38
CA LEU A 54 -17.52 -10.64 15.29
C LEU A 54 -18.88 -10.54 14.61
N TYR A 55 -19.58 -11.67 14.49
CA TYR A 55 -20.86 -11.73 13.79
C TYR A 55 -21.95 -12.20 14.74
N SER A 56 -23.09 -11.50 14.71
CA SER A 56 -24.30 -11.89 15.42
C SER A 56 -24.10 -12.01 16.93
N MET A 57 -23.27 -11.13 17.50
CA MET A 57 -23.02 -11.09 18.93
C MET A 57 -24.25 -10.60 19.70
N PRO A 58 -24.43 -11.04 20.96
CA PRO A 58 -25.41 -10.45 21.87
C PRO A 58 -25.20 -8.94 22.02
N GLU A 59 -26.26 -8.21 22.40
CA GLU A 59 -26.20 -6.76 22.62
C GLU A 59 -25.15 -6.36 23.69
N SER A 60 -24.91 -7.23 24.67
CA SER A 60 -23.88 -7.03 25.69
C SER A 60 -23.03 -8.29 25.83
N CYS A 61 -21.73 -8.14 25.57
CA CYS A 61 -20.72 -9.16 25.79
C CYS A 61 -19.33 -8.52 25.94
N TYR A 62 -18.38 -9.31 26.43
CA TYR A 62 -16.99 -8.94 26.61
C TYR A 62 -16.11 -9.78 25.69
N ILE A 63 -15.12 -9.13 25.09
CA ILE A 63 -14.07 -9.77 24.31
C ILE A 63 -12.85 -9.90 25.23
N ILE A 64 -12.35 -11.12 25.36
CA ILE A 64 -11.17 -11.44 26.14
C ILE A 64 -10.08 -11.88 25.18
N ILE A 65 -8.98 -11.13 25.16
CA ILE A 65 -7.79 -11.40 24.36
C ILE A 65 -6.73 -11.88 25.34
N ALA A 66 -6.42 -13.18 25.29
CA ALA A 66 -5.41 -13.79 26.15
C ALA A 66 -4.16 -14.13 25.32
N GLU A 67 -3.02 -13.60 25.73
CA GLU A 67 -1.71 -13.79 25.10
C GLU A 67 -0.94 -14.89 25.82
N TYR A 68 -0.28 -15.74 25.04
CA TYR A 68 0.47 -16.88 25.54
C TYR A 68 1.90 -16.92 24.98
N ILE A 69 2.82 -17.36 25.85
CA ILE A 69 4.19 -17.74 25.51
C ILE A 69 4.43 -19.15 26.03
N SER A 70 4.73 -20.08 25.15
CA SER A 70 4.99 -21.49 25.45
C SER A 70 3.90 -22.11 26.32
N ASN A 71 2.64 -21.89 25.91
CA ASN A 71 1.42 -22.31 26.62
C ASN A 71 1.16 -21.64 27.99
N ARG A 72 1.97 -20.68 28.41
CA ARG A 72 1.71 -19.88 29.62
C ARG A 72 1.01 -18.59 29.23
N CYS A 73 -0.11 -18.28 29.88
CA CYS A 73 -0.79 -17.00 29.68
C CYS A 73 0.05 -15.88 30.32
N VAL A 74 0.48 -14.92 29.51
CA VAL A 74 1.36 -13.82 29.93
C VAL A 74 0.62 -12.50 30.08
N ASP A 75 -0.44 -12.29 29.30
CA ASP A 75 -1.31 -11.13 29.39
C ASP A 75 -2.77 -11.47 29.07
N VAL A 76 -3.70 -10.67 29.62
CA VAL A 76 -5.14 -10.77 29.36
C VAL A 76 -5.73 -9.38 29.28
N GLU A 77 -6.20 -9.02 28.09
CA GLU A 77 -7.00 -7.83 27.86
C GLU A 77 -8.49 -8.18 27.83
N VAL A 78 -9.32 -7.38 28.50
CA VAL A 78 -10.78 -7.52 28.48
C VAL A 78 -11.39 -6.22 27.96
N ARG A 79 -12.18 -6.31 26.90
CA ARG A 79 -12.87 -5.20 26.26
C ARG A 79 -14.38 -5.42 26.30
N GLU A 80 -15.14 -4.35 26.49
CA GLU A 80 -16.58 -4.37 26.19
C GLU A 80 -16.76 -4.46 24.67
N TYR A 81 -17.69 -5.28 24.18
CA TYR A 81 -18.03 -5.35 22.76
C TYR A 81 -18.65 -4.02 22.33
N GLN A 82 -17.96 -3.30 21.44
CA GLN A 82 -18.44 -2.03 20.90
C GLN A 82 -18.66 -2.08 19.39
N THR A 83 -17.81 -2.83 18.69
CA THR A 83 -17.80 -2.87 17.23
C THR A 83 -17.72 -4.30 16.71
N ALA A 84 -18.25 -4.53 15.50
CA ALA A 84 -18.18 -5.83 14.84
C ALA A 84 -16.76 -6.20 14.36
N THR A 85 -15.80 -5.27 14.38
CA THR A 85 -14.41 -5.49 13.96
C THR A 85 -13.47 -4.90 14.99
N GLU A 86 -12.68 -5.75 15.64
CA GLU A 86 -11.78 -5.36 16.71
C GLU A 86 -10.34 -5.66 16.31
N GLN A 87 -9.44 -4.71 16.58
CA GLN A 87 -8.03 -4.79 16.22
C GLN A 87 -7.15 -4.64 17.45
N PHE A 88 -6.02 -5.34 17.46
CA PHE A 88 -5.00 -5.23 18.51
C PHE A 88 -3.62 -5.62 18.03
N ASN A 89 -2.60 -5.06 18.69
CA ASN A 89 -1.21 -5.39 18.45
C ASN A 89 -0.85 -6.70 19.14
N ILE A 90 0.11 -7.41 18.57
CA ILE A 90 0.64 -8.66 19.09
C ILE A 90 2.14 -8.47 19.32
N PRO A 91 2.63 -8.60 20.56
CA PRO A 91 4.07 -8.58 20.85
C PRO A 91 4.81 -9.71 20.14
N ASP A 92 6.06 -9.47 19.74
CA ASP A 92 6.85 -10.43 18.94
C ASP A 92 7.15 -11.74 19.70
N GLU A 93 7.23 -11.70 21.04
CA GLU A 93 7.43 -12.90 21.86
C GLU A 93 6.18 -13.80 22.01
N VAL A 94 5.00 -13.29 21.69
CA VAL A 94 3.72 -14.03 21.83
C VAL A 94 3.61 -15.08 20.75
N ASP A 95 3.44 -16.34 21.17
CA ASP A 95 3.34 -17.48 20.25
C ASP A 95 1.93 -17.99 20.02
N THR A 96 0.98 -17.60 20.87
CA THR A 96 -0.43 -17.98 20.71
C THR A 96 -1.32 -16.92 21.31
N ILE A 97 -2.42 -16.60 20.61
CA ILE A 97 -3.49 -15.75 21.14
C ILE A 97 -4.78 -16.56 21.17
N LYS A 98 -5.55 -16.39 22.24
CA LYS A 98 -6.92 -16.90 22.33
C LYS A 98 -7.88 -15.74 22.48
N VAL A 99 -8.78 -15.62 21.51
CA VAL A 99 -9.87 -14.65 21.55
C VAL A 99 -11.13 -15.38 22.00
N MET A 100 -11.73 -14.90 23.08
CA MET A 100 -12.94 -15.44 23.68
C MET A 100 -14.00 -14.34 23.75
N VAL A 101 -15.27 -14.70 23.60
CA VAL A 101 -16.38 -13.75 23.81
C VAL A 101 -17.32 -14.34 24.83
N TRP A 102 -17.52 -13.60 25.92
CA TRP A 102 -18.30 -14.03 27.08
C TRP A 102 -19.45 -13.04 27.31
N ASP A 103 -20.61 -13.53 27.73
CA ASP A 103 -21.74 -12.67 28.09
C ASP A 103 -21.54 -12.03 29.48
N ASP A 104 -22.49 -11.17 29.88
CA ASP A 104 -22.48 -10.52 31.19
C ASP A 104 -22.58 -11.50 32.38
N HIS A 105 -22.95 -12.76 32.12
CA HIS A 105 -23.03 -13.82 33.12
C HIS A 105 -21.79 -14.70 33.14
N ILE A 106 -20.70 -14.28 32.49
CA ILE A 106 -19.41 -14.98 32.48
C ILE A 106 -19.56 -16.36 31.81
N LYS A 107 -20.35 -16.44 30.73
CA LYS A 107 -20.52 -17.65 29.93
C LYS A 107 -19.99 -17.46 28.51
N PRO A 108 -19.29 -18.45 27.94
CA PRO A 108 -18.82 -18.36 26.57
C PRO A 108 -19.98 -18.28 25.58
N VAL A 109 -19.99 -17.22 24.78
CA VAL A 109 -20.95 -16.99 23.69
C VAL A 109 -20.57 -17.82 22.46
N VAL A 110 -19.26 -17.99 22.23
CA VAL A 110 -18.72 -18.79 21.13
C VAL A 110 -17.53 -19.62 21.58
N LYS A 111 -17.17 -20.60 20.74
CA LYS A 111 -15.89 -21.30 20.88
C LYS A 111 -14.73 -20.31 20.72
N ALA A 112 -13.76 -20.39 21.64
CA ALA A 112 -12.54 -19.60 21.60
C ALA A 112 -11.83 -19.75 20.24
N LYS A 113 -11.44 -18.62 19.65
CA LYS A 113 -10.63 -18.59 18.44
C LYS A 113 -9.16 -18.55 18.84
N THR A 114 -8.44 -19.62 18.55
CA THR A 114 -6.98 -19.67 18.72
C THR A 114 -6.29 -19.14 17.45
N ILE A 115 -5.34 -18.24 17.64
CA ILE A 115 -4.44 -17.70 16.62
C ILE A 115 -3.05 -18.21 16.99
N ASP A 116 -2.48 -19.06 16.15
CA ASP A 116 -1.10 -19.54 16.30
C ASP A 116 -0.14 -18.55 15.62
N MET A 117 0.72 -17.93 16.42
CA MET A 117 1.71 -16.96 15.96
C MET A 117 3.04 -17.63 15.59
N LYS A 118 3.26 -18.90 15.97
CA LYS A 118 4.42 -19.64 15.48
C LYS A 118 4.20 -20.03 14.03
N ALA A 119 5.29 -20.02 13.24
CA ALA A 119 5.28 -20.58 11.89
C ALA A 119 5.05 -22.10 11.98
N SER A 120 3.79 -22.53 12.00
CA SER A 120 3.39 -23.90 12.32
C SER A 120 3.01 -24.74 11.10
N ALA A 121 3.12 -24.20 9.87
CA ALA A 121 2.99 -24.93 8.62
C ALA A 121 4.23 -24.80 7.70
N GLU A 122 4.50 -25.80 6.86
CA GLU A 122 5.58 -25.74 5.85
C GLU A 122 5.46 -24.51 4.93
N LEU A 123 4.23 -24.13 4.60
CA LEU A 123 3.94 -22.96 3.76
C LEU A 123 4.31 -21.64 4.46
N ASP A 124 4.09 -21.53 5.77
CA ASP A 124 4.48 -20.35 6.55
C ASP A 124 6.00 -20.15 6.49
N LYS A 125 6.78 -21.23 6.63
CA LYS A 125 8.26 -21.18 6.51
C LYS A 125 8.72 -20.76 5.12
N LYS A 126 8.02 -21.16 4.06
CA LYS A 126 8.31 -20.73 2.68
C LYS A 126 8.06 -19.23 2.52
N ILE A 127 6.93 -18.74 3.02
CA ILE A 127 6.60 -17.32 3.01
C ILE A 127 7.57 -16.49 3.86
N ASP A 128 7.96 -16.95 5.04
CA ASP A 128 8.96 -16.27 5.87
C ASP A 128 10.32 -16.17 5.17
N LYS A 129 10.70 -17.18 4.38
CA LYS A 129 11.91 -17.11 3.54
C LYS A 129 11.76 -16.09 2.41
N ILE A 130 10.61 -16.07 1.73
CA ILE A 130 10.32 -15.10 0.66
C ILE A 130 10.34 -13.68 1.23
N ALA A 131 9.63 -13.43 2.32
CA ALA A 131 9.58 -12.13 2.98
C ALA A 131 10.97 -11.65 3.42
N ARG A 132 11.81 -12.53 3.99
CA ARG A 132 13.20 -12.18 4.32
C ARG A 132 14.04 -11.83 3.09
N ASN A 133 13.86 -12.55 1.98
CA ASN A 133 14.58 -12.26 0.74
C ASN A 133 14.12 -10.95 0.09
N LEU A 134 12.87 -10.55 0.29
CA LEU A 134 12.31 -9.29 -0.21
C LEU A 134 12.83 -8.07 0.58
N LYS A 135 13.23 -8.22 1.85
CA LYS A 135 13.75 -7.12 2.65
C LYS A 135 15.20 -6.79 2.26
N THR A 136 15.50 -5.50 2.10
CA THR A 136 16.86 -4.99 1.93
C THR A 136 17.12 -3.83 2.89
N SER A 137 18.36 -3.35 2.98
CA SER A 137 18.67 -2.11 3.72
C SER A 137 18.02 -0.87 3.08
N LYS A 138 17.83 -0.87 1.75
CA LYS A 138 17.18 0.22 1.03
C LYS A 138 15.66 0.22 1.21
N ASN A 139 15.04 -0.97 1.27
CA ASN A 139 13.61 -1.12 1.49
C ASN A 139 13.30 -2.29 2.46
N PRO A 140 12.98 -1.97 3.74
CA PRO A 140 12.54 -2.95 4.71
C PRO A 140 11.01 -3.15 4.76
N ASN A 141 10.22 -2.46 3.93
CA ASN A 141 8.76 -2.45 3.97
C ASN A 141 8.16 -3.74 3.38
N VAL A 142 8.20 -4.82 4.17
CA VAL A 142 7.59 -6.11 3.80
C VAL A 142 6.67 -6.59 4.91
N THR A 143 5.45 -6.98 4.53
CA THR A 143 4.47 -7.58 5.44
C THR A 143 4.16 -9.02 5.06
N THR A 144 3.69 -9.82 6.01
CA THR A 144 3.11 -11.14 5.72
C THR A 144 1.73 -11.25 6.33
N TYR A 145 0.80 -11.96 5.69
CA TYR A 145 -0.53 -12.17 6.24
C TYR A 145 -1.09 -13.54 5.81
N LYS A 146 -2.20 -13.96 6.40
CA LYS A 146 -2.95 -15.16 5.96
C LYS A 146 -4.27 -14.76 5.30
N THR A 147 -4.58 -15.36 4.16
CA THR A 147 -5.88 -15.21 3.50
C THR A 147 -7.01 -15.80 4.33
N GLU A 148 -8.26 -15.61 3.93
CA GLU A 148 -9.43 -16.22 4.57
C GLU A 148 -9.35 -17.76 4.56
N GLU A 149 -8.75 -18.35 3.52
CA GLU A 149 -8.47 -19.79 3.39
C GLU A 149 -7.17 -20.21 4.12
N ASN A 150 -6.65 -19.38 5.00
CA ASN A 150 -5.47 -19.62 5.81
C ASN A 150 -4.19 -19.87 4.98
N GLN A 151 -4.12 -19.30 3.77
CA GLN A 151 -2.93 -19.39 2.93
C GLN A 151 -1.99 -18.21 3.24
N PRO A 152 -0.72 -18.45 3.58
CA PRO A 152 0.21 -17.37 3.88
C PRO A 152 0.62 -16.64 2.59
N ARG A 153 0.87 -15.33 2.73
CA ARG A 153 1.29 -14.41 1.69
C ARG A 153 2.37 -13.47 2.22
N ALA A 154 3.27 -13.05 1.34
CA ALA A 154 4.20 -11.96 1.59
C ALA A 154 3.87 -10.79 0.67
N ILE A 155 4.06 -9.55 1.12
CA ILE A 155 3.89 -8.36 0.30
C ILE A 155 5.11 -7.48 0.49
N ILE A 156 5.80 -7.14 -0.60
CA ILE A 156 6.74 -6.01 -0.60
C ILE A 156 5.97 -4.75 -0.96
N TRP A 157 6.16 -3.70 -0.18
CA TRP A 157 5.56 -2.39 -0.40
C TRP A 157 6.62 -1.40 -0.87
N THR A 158 6.21 -0.35 -1.58
CA THR A 158 7.09 0.78 -1.90
C THR A 158 7.66 1.35 -0.60
N LYS A 159 8.94 1.74 -0.62
CA LYS A 159 9.68 2.22 0.56
C LYS A 159 8.90 3.31 1.29
N GLY A 160 8.84 3.22 2.62
CA GLY A 160 8.21 4.22 3.47
C GLY A 160 6.69 4.09 3.63
N ILE A 161 6.03 3.16 2.94
CA ILE A 161 4.60 2.91 3.11
C ILE A 161 4.32 2.24 4.46
N ILE A 162 3.32 2.77 5.17
CA ILE A 162 2.57 2.06 6.20
C ILE A 162 1.31 1.53 5.52
N PRO A 163 1.26 0.24 5.16
CA PRO A 163 0.17 -0.24 4.32
C PRO A 163 -1.13 -0.34 5.12
N PRO A 164 -2.30 -0.21 4.45
CA PRO A 164 -3.57 -0.58 5.05
C PRO A 164 -3.53 -2.03 5.53
N GLN A 165 -4.26 -2.34 6.60
CA GLN A 165 -4.43 -3.73 7.01
C GLN A 165 -5.30 -4.44 5.99
N LEU A 166 -4.96 -5.67 5.62
CA LEU A 166 -5.73 -6.45 4.67
C LEU A 166 -7.20 -6.68 5.11
N SER A 167 -7.45 -6.62 6.42
CA SER A 167 -8.80 -6.70 6.99
C SER A 167 -9.64 -5.44 6.83
N GLU A 168 -8.99 -4.29 6.59
CA GLU A 168 -9.62 -2.99 6.31
C GLU A 168 -10.01 -2.85 4.84
N PHE A 169 -9.59 -3.79 3.98
CA PHE A 169 -10.06 -3.80 2.62
C PHE A 169 -11.50 -4.29 2.55
N GLU A 170 -12.30 -3.56 1.80
CA GLU A 170 -13.66 -3.90 1.43
C GLU A 170 -13.68 -4.62 0.08
N LYS A 171 -14.73 -5.39 -0.18
CA LYS A 171 -14.87 -6.20 -1.39
C LYS A 171 -15.89 -5.57 -2.32
N GLU A 172 -15.45 -5.21 -3.51
CA GLU A 172 -16.32 -4.77 -4.60
C GLU A 172 -16.60 -5.95 -5.53
N VAL A 173 -17.87 -6.12 -5.92
CA VAL A 173 -18.32 -7.18 -6.83
C VAL A 173 -19.12 -6.55 -7.95
N GLU A 174 -18.72 -6.79 -9.20
CA GLU A 174 -19.42 -6.23 -10.34
C GLU A 174 -20.85 -6.79 -10.43
N ILE A 175 -21.84 -5.89 -10.43
CA ILE A 175 -23.28 -6.22 -10.37
C ILE A 175 -23.70 -7.13 -11.53
N THR A 176 -23.15 -6.87 -12.72
CA THR A 176 -23.49 -7.57 -13.96
C THR A 176 -22.76 -8.90 -14.12
N ASN A 177 -21.65 -9.10 -13.40
CA ASN A 177 -20.84 -10.31 -13.50
C ASN A 177 -19.98 -10.54 -12.25
N SER A 178 -20.44 -11.41 -11.37
CA SER A 178 -19.75 -11.76 -10.12
C SER A 178 -18.37 -12.41 -10.29
N ASN A 179 -17.96 -12.73 -11.52
CA ASN A 179 -16.60 -13.16 -11.81
C ASN A 179 -15.58 -12.01 -11.72
N TYR A 180 -16.03 -10.75 -11.69
CA TYR A 180 -15.19 -9.58 -11.54
C TYR A 180 -15.35 -9.04 -10.13
N THR A 181 -14.24 -9.03 -9.41
CA THR A 181 -14.18 -8.68 -8.00
C THR A 181 -12.79 -8.14 -7.68
N PHE A 182 -12.74 -7.11 -6.84
CA PHE A 182 -11.49 -6.65 -6.26
C PHE A 182 -11.69 -6.25 -4.82
N LEU A 183 -10.57 -6.09 -4.13
CA LEU A 183 -10.57 -5.52 -2.79
C LEU A 183 -10.05 -4.09 -2.86
N TYR A 184 -10.60 -3.18 -2.08
CA TYR A 184 -10.10 -1.81 -1.99
C TYR A 184 -10.02 -1.30 -0.55
N ALA A 185 -9.16 -0.32 -0.31
CA ALA A 185 -9.09 0.43 0.94
C ALA A 185 -9.19 1.93 0.65
N GLY A 186 -9.87 2.67 1.51
CA GLY A 186 -9.96 4.13 1.43
C GLY A 186 -8.63 4.83 1.73
N GLN A 187 -8.49 6.07 1.27
CA GLN A 187 -7.28 6.90 1.43
C GLN A 187 -6.95 7.22 2.91
N ASP A 188 -7.91 7.05 3.82
CA ASP A 188 -7.72 7.21 5.27
C ASP A 188 -7.05 5.99 5.94
N LYS A 189 -6.78 4.91 5.19
CA LYS A 189 -6.13 3.69 5.71
C LYS A 189 -4.64 3.67 5.39
N GLY A 190 -3.81 3.38 6.39
CA GLY A 190 -2.36 3.43 6.23
C GLY A 190 -1.85 4.84 5.90
N SER A 191 -0.62 4.95 5.40
CA SER A 191 -0.01 6.22 4.99
C SER A 191 1.24 6.03 4.10
N GLY A 192 1.72 7.12 3.49
CA GLY A 192 2.93 7.12 2.64
C GLY A 192 2.69 6.65 1.20
N TRP A 193 1.42 6.45 0.84
CA TRP A 193 0.94 6.17 -0.51
C TRP A 193 -0.12 7.21 -0.88
N TYR A 194 -0.28 7.47 -2.18
CA TYR A 194 -1.11 8.56 -2.69
C TYR A 194 -2.01 8.07 -3.81
N ASP A 195 -3.18 8.67 -3.86
CA ASP A 195 -4.19 8.41 -4.88
C ASP A 195 -4.66 9.76 -5.42
N VAL A 196 -3.98 10.31 -6.41
CA VAL A 196 -4.44 11.50 -7.13
C VAL A 196 -5.47 11.08 -8.18
N ASN A 197 -6.67 11.65 -8.08
CA ASN A 197 -7.74 11.43 -9.02
C ASN A 197 -7.86 12.57 -10.04
N LYS A 198 -8.24 12.20 -11.26
CA LYS A 198 -8.70 13.15 -12.27
C LYS A 198 -10.01 13.79 -11.80
N SER A 199 -10.37 14.87 -12.47
CA SER A 199 -11.63 15.55 -12.23
C SER A 199 -12.80 14.72 -12.76
N LEU A 200 -13.97 14.88 -12.15
CA LEU A 200 -15.20 14.31 -12.68
C LEU A 200 -15.45 14.89 -14.09
N PRO A 201 -15.63 14.06 -15.14
CA PRO A 201 -15.77 14.56 -16.50
C PRO A 201 -16.93 15.55 -16.70
N GLN A 202 -17.96 15.48 -15.85
CA GLN A 202 -19.10 16.39 -15.89
C GLN A 202 -18.81 17.74 -15.21
N GLU A 203 -17.82 17.81 -14.33
CA GLU A 203 -17.37 19.03 -13.66
C GLU A 203 -16.24 19.70 -14.44
N ASP A 204 -15.26 18.91 -14.88
CA ASP A 204 -14.08 19.36 -15.60
C ASP A 204 -13.46 18.19 -16.39
N GLY A 205 -13.82 18.06 -17.68
CA GLY A 205 -13.33 16.99 -18.54
C GLY A 205 -11.98 17.25 -19.19
N ALA A 206 -11.29 18.34 -18.85
CA ALA A 206 -10.07 18.75 -19.53
C ALA A 206 -8.87 17.83 -19.22
N ASP A 207 -8.86 17.22 -18.03
CA ASP A 207 -7.81 16.30 -17.58
C ASP A 207 -8.06 14.82 -17.90
N ARG A 208 -9.09 14.50 -18.70
CA ARG A 208 -9.54 13.12 -18.99
C ARG A 208 -8.44 12.14 -19.43
N ASN A 209 -7.37 12.64 -20.06
CA ASN A 209 -6.25 11.85 -20.57
C ASN A 209 -4.97 11.95 -19.70
N MET A 210 -5.04 12.63 -18.56
CA MET A 210 -3.87 13.00 -17.73
C MET A 210 -3.53 11.98 -16.64
N CYS A 211 -3.82 10.69 -16.85
CA CYS A 211 -3.41 9.63 -15.91
C CYS A 211 -1.89 9.59 -15.68
N TYR A 212 -1.10 9.94 -16.70
CA TYR A 212 0.36 10.11 -16.58
C TYR A 212 0.76 11.20 -15.58
N ALA A 213 0.00 12.29 -15.50
CA ALA A 213 0.26 13.38 -14.58
C ALA A 213 -0.17 13.02 -13.16
N ALA A 214 -1.24 12.24 -13.00
CA ALA A 214 -1.66 11.72 -11.71
C ALA A 214 -0.63 10.75 -11.13
N VAL A 215 -0.13 9.81 -11.94
CA VAL A 215 0.93 8.88 -11.53
C VAL A 215 2.23 9.63 -11.22
N SER A 216 2.63 10.60 -12.05
CA SER A 216 3.80 11.45 -11.75
C SER A 216 3.61 12.21 -10.43
N ALA A 217 2.44 12.81 -10.19
CA ALA A 217 2.15 13.49 -8.93
C ALA A 217 2.21 12.54 -7.72
N ASN A 218 1.65 11.34 -7.82
CA ASN A 218 1.74 10.31 -6.77
C ASN A 218 3.20 9.95 -6.47
N GLN A 219 4.00 9.70 -7.51
CA GLN A 219 5.42 9.38 -7.37
C GLN A 219 6.21 10.56 -6.77
N LEU A 220 5.91 11.79 -7.14
CA LEU A 220 6.60 12.98 -6.63
C LEU A 220 6.20 13.31 -5.18
N HIS A 221 4.93 13.15 -4.79
CA HIS A 221 4.53 13.26 -3.39
C HIS A 221 5.29 12.26 -2.52
N TRP A 222 5.34 11.00 -2.96
CA TRP A 222 6.15 9.98 -2.30
C TRP A 222 7.64 10.37 -2.25
N TRP A 223 8.20 10.82 -3.37
CA TRP A 223 9.62 11.14 -3.47
C TRP A 223 10.01 12.31 -2.55
N LEU A 224 9.14 13.32 -2.43
CA LEU A 224 9.31 14.46 -1.54
C LEU A 224 9.28 14.02 -0.07
N ASP A 225 8.34 13.15 0.31
CA ASP A 225 8.26 12.61 1.67
C ASP A 225 9.48 11.75 2.02
N GLN A 226 9.96 10.91 1.09
CA GLN A 226 11.15 10.09 1.32
C GLN A 226 12.46 10.91 1.38
N ASN A 227 12.51 12.08 0.74
CA ASN A 227 13.68 12.97 0.72
C ASN A 227 13.53 14.17 1.65
N LYS A 228 12.56 14.17 2.57
CA LYS A 228 12.22 15.34 3.39
C LYS A 228 13.45 15.98 4.05
N ASP A 229 14.28 15.19 4.70
CA ASP A 229 15.47 15.69 5.41
C ASP A 229 16.52 16.28 4.46
N ASN A 230 16.74 15.64 3.30
CA ASN A 230 17.65 16.14 2.26
C ASN A 230 17.14 17.47 1.68
N ILE A 231 15.84 17.57 1.46
CA ILE A 231 15.18 18.79 0.96
C ILE A 231 15.26 19.91 2.01
N ASP A 232 14.99 19.61 3.28
CA ASP A 232 15.11 20.59 4.37
C ASP A 232 16.55 21.13 4.46
N MET A 233 17.56 20.27 4.32
CA MET A 233 18.97 20.70 4.28
C MET A 233 19.31 21.52 3.03
N TYR A 234 18.84 21.10 1.85
CA TYR A 234 19.02 21.84 0.59
C TYR A 234 18.44 23.26 0.65
N LEU A 235 17.21 23.39 1.16
CA LEU A 235 16.55 24.68 1.35
C LEU A 235 17.31 25.58 2.34
N ASN A 236 17.86 24.99 3.41
CA ASN A 236 18.73 25.71 4.35
C ASN A 236 20.04 26.20 3.71
N LYS A 237 20.69 25.36 2.89
CA LYS A 237 21.91 25.75 2.15
C LYS A 237 21.63 26.86 1.13
N LEU A 238 20.45 26.87 0.50
CA LEU A 238 20.00 27.99 -0.35
C LEU A 238 19.79 29.27 0.46
N ALA A 239 19.10 29.19 1.60
CA ALA A 239 18.80 30.34 2.45
C ALA A 239 20.05 30.99 3.06
N THR A 240 21.09 30.19 3.35
CA THR A 240 22.38 30.66 3.86
C THR A 240 23.33 31.16 2.77
N GLY A 241 23.01 30.92 1.50
CA GLY A 241 23.85 31.27 0.35
C GLY A 241 25.04 30.34 0.14
N GLU A 242 25.06 29.17 0.81
CA GLU A 242 26.05 28.12 0.56
C GLU A 242 25.85 27.47 -0.82
N ILE A 243 24.59 27.33 -1.23
CA ILE A 243 24.23 27.06 -2.63
C ILE A 243 23.70 28.35 -3.22
N ILE A 244 24.28 28.77 -4.34
CA ILE A 244 23.76 29.86 -5.16
C ILE A 244 22.91 29.20 -6.24
N PRO A 245 21.57 29.31 -6.19
CA PRO A 245 20.73 28.65 -7.17
C PRO A 245 21.05 29.21 -8.53
N GLU A 246 21.20 28.35 -9.53
CA GLU A 246 21.38 28.83 -10.90
C GLU A 246 20.14 29.66 -11.34
N TYR A 247 18.97 29.40 -10.72
CA TYR A 247 17.70 30.06 -11.03
C TYR A 247 16.85 30.37 -9.76
N PRO A 248 16.85 31.61 -9.23
CA PRO A 248 16.37 31.93 -7.88
C PRO A 248 14.83 31.94 -7.65
N LEU A 249 13.99 31.78 -8.68
CA LEU A 249 12.53 32.02 -8.62
C LEU A 249 11.66 30.83 -8.13
N LYS A 250 12.24 29.79 -7.52
CA LYS A 250 11.55 28.49 -7.35
C LYS A 250 11.28 28.06 -5.91
N LEU A 251 11.75 28.81 -4.92
CA LEU A 251 11.71 28.40 -3.51
C LEU A 251 10.30 28.43 -2.91
N ASP A 252 9.60 29.55 -3.02
CA ASP A 252 8.24 29.71 -2.46
C ASP A 252 7.29 28.63 -3.01
N ARG A 253 7.39 28.37 -4.31
CA ARG A 253 6.58 27.36 -4.98
C ARG A 253 6.93 25.94 -4.54
N LEU A 254 8.21 25.64 -4.30
CA LEU A 254 8.61 24.33 -3.79
C LEU A 254 8.07 24.08 -2.38
N GLU A 255 8.11 25.10 -1.52
CA GLU A 255 7.52 25.04 -0.17
C GLU A 255 6.01 24.77 -0.22
N ASP A 256 5.29 25.42 -1.15
CA ASP A 256 3.87 25.15 -1.36
C ASP A 256 3.63 23.72 -1.86
N LEU A 257 4.44 23.24 -2.81
CA LEU A 257 4.22 21.96 -3.48
C LEU A 257 4.59 20.75 -2.61
N ARG A 258 5.65 20.84 -1.79
CA ARG A 258 6.21 19.70 -1.04
C ARG A 258 5.33 19.09 0.04
N SER A 259 4.20 19.73 0.34
CA SER A 259 3.18 19.19 1.26
C SER A 259 1.76 19.48 0.74
N SER A 260 1.61 19.51 -0.59
CA SER A 260 0.38 19.94 -1.27
C SER A 260 -0.67 18.84 -1.51
N TYR A 261 -0.39 17.59 -1.15
CA TYR A 261 -1.43 16.55 -1.16
C TYR A 261 -2.37 16.72 0.04
N LYS A 262 -3.65 16.92 -0.22
CA LYS A 262 -4.72 17.12 0.78
C LYS A 262 -5.93 16.20 0.56
N GLY A 263 -5.72 15.11 -0.18
CA GLY A 263 -6.75 14.14 -0.55
C GLY A 263 -6.82 13.95 -2.06
N GLN A 264 -7.66 13.03 -2.50
CA GLN A 264 -7.60 12.48 -3.86
C GLN A 264 -7.78 13.53 -4.97
N ALA A 265 -8.71 14.46 -4.79
CA ALA A 265 -8.97 15.56 -5.73
C ALA A 265 -8.12 16.82 -5.45
N LYS A 266 -7.17 16.78 -4.51
CA LYS A 266 -6.46 17.97 -3.99
C LYS A 266 -4.95 17.73 -3.96
N SER A 267 -4.32 17.89 -5.11
CA SER A 267 -2.87 17.77 -5.28
C SER A 267 -2.31 19.00 -5.98
N GLY A 268 -1.47 19.77 -5.28
CA GLY A 268 -0.83 20.96 -5.88
C GLY A 268 0.12 20.61 -7.03
N ILE A 269 0.83 19.49 -6.93
CA ILE A 269 1.69 18.99 -8.02
C ILE A 269 0.86 18.61 -9.25
N TYR A 270 -0.28 17.93 -9.05
CA TYR A 270 -1.17 17.58 -10.15
C TYR A 270 -1.75 18.82 -10.81
N ASN A 271 -2.23 19.79 -10.02
CA ASN A 271 -2.75 21.06 -10.53
C ASN A 271 -1.69 21.84 -11.31
N MET A 272 -0.43 21.83 -10.85
CA MET A 272 0.67 22.41 -11.62
C MET A 272 0.84 21.71 -12.98
N PHE A 273 0.74 20.39 -13.04
CA PHE A 273 0.84 19.68 -14.31
C PHE A 273 -0.34 19.97 -15.23
N ARG A 274 -1.55 20.11 -14.68
CA ARG A 274 -2.71 20.58 -15.42
C ARG A 274 -2.44 21.96 -16.02
N ASP A 275 -2.00 22.93 -15.23
CA ASP A 275 -1.70 24.29 -15.71
C ASP A 275 -0.70 24.33 -16.88
N TYR A 276 0.21 23.35 -16.95
CA TYR A 276 1.34 23.38 -17.90
C TYR A 276 1.25 22.41 -19.07
N PHE A 277 0.51 21.32 -18.90
CA PHE A 277 0.51 20.19 -19.82
C PHE A 277 -0.89 19.67 -20.14
N GLU A 278 -1.95 20.26 -19.56
CA GLU A 278 -3.32 19.94 -19.95
C GLU A 278 -3.51 20.27 -21.43
N HIS A 279 -3.88 19.24 -22.19
CA HIS A 279 -4.12 19.36 -23.61
C HIS A 279 -5.15 18.31 -24.05
N PRO A 280 -6.10 18.65 -24.95
CA PRO A 280 -7.19 17.74 -25.29
C PRO A 280 -6.76 16.48 -26.06
N ILE A 281 -5.55 16.52 -26.67
CA ILE A 281 -5.03 15.45 -27.55
C ILE A 281 -3.59 15.03 -27.25
N ASP A 282 -2.79 15.86 -26.55
CA ASP A 282 -1.40 15.50 -26.28
C ASP A 282 -1.35 14.73 -24.97
N ALA A 283 -0.57 13.65 -24.96
CA ALA A 283 -0.29 12.87 -23.78
C ALA A 283 1.22 12.81 -23.57
N TYR A 284 1.62 12.81 -22.30
CA TYR A 284 3.01 12.63 -21.90
C TYR A 284 3.13 11.30 -21.13
N ASN A 285 4.36 10.95 -20.75
CA ASN A 285 4.60 9.84 -19.84
C ASN A 285 5.03 10.37 -18.48
N ALA A 286 4.77 9.60 -17.42
CA ALA A 286 5.08 10.00 -16.05
C ALA A 286 6.58 10.29 -15.84
N ASP A 287 7.49 9.55 -16.49
CA ASP A 287 8.93 9.80 -16.44
C ASP A 287 9.29 11.22 -16.89
N LEU A 288 8.65 11.71 -17.94
CA LEU A 288 8.92 13.04 -18.49
C LEU A 288 8.51 14.16 -17.53
N LEU A 289 7.40 13.97 -16.80
CA LEU A 289 6.92 14.95 -15.83
C LEU A 289 7.72 14.91 -14.52
N ASN A 290 8.18 13.72 -14.10
CA ASN A 290 9.12 13.58 -12.99
C ASN A 290 10.46 14.28 -13.33
N ASP A 291 11.01 14.04 -14.52
CA ASP A 291 12.25 14.69 -14.99
C ASP A 291 12.05 16.20 -15.16
N PHE A 292 10.88 16.65 -15.62
CA PHE A 292 10.54 18.07 -15.65
C PHE A 292 10.52 18.65 -14.24
N PHE A 293 9.88 18.01 -13.26
CA PHE A 293 9.78 18.51 -11.89
C PHE A 293 11.16 18.61 -11.22
N ILE A 294 11.93 17.52 -11.26
CA ILE A 294 13.19 17.37 -10.51
C ILE A 294 14.32 18.10 -11.23
N ASN A 295 14.55 17.72 -12.49
CA ASN A 295 15.70 18.11 -13.29
C ASN A 295 15.41 19.23 -14.30
N GLY A 296 14.15 19.64 -14.48
CA GLY A 296 13.77 20.69 -15.43
C GLY A 296 13.96 20.30 -16.89
N TYR A 297 13.88 19.01 -17.24
CA TYR A 297 13.82 18.62 -18.64
C TYR A 297 12.54 19.16 -19.29
N GLN A 298 12.65 19.66 -20.51
CA GLN A 298 11.49 19.93 -21.35
C GLN A 298 10.78 18.61 -21.68
N ALA A 299 9.50 18.51 -21.34
CA ALA A 299 8.69 17.33 -21.64
C ALA A 299 8.57 17.11 -23.16
N ASN A 300 8.92 15.91 -23.62
CA ASN A 300 8.90 15.57 -25.03
C ASN A 300 7.54 14.99 -25.47
N THR A 301 6.83 15.67 -26.36
CA THR A 301 5.54 15.22 -26.92
C THR A 301 5.66 14.04 -27.88
N ALA A 302 6.86 13.72 -28.37
CA ALA A 302 7.10 12.53 -29.21
C ALA A 302 7.14 11.22 -28.40
N GLY A 303 6.86 11.27 -27.08
CA GLY A 303 6.77 10.11 -26.21
C GLY A 303 8.11 9.43 -25.92
N LYS A 304 9.24 9.99 -26.33
CA LYS A 304 10.58 9.42 -26.07
C LYS A 304 11.04 9.78 -24.65
N VAL A 305 11.64 8.81 -23.96
CA VAL A 305 12.33 9.04 -22.68
C VAL A 305 13.40 10.12 -22.86
N ASN A 306 13.54 11.00 -21.87
CA ASN A 306 14.58 12.04 -21.89
C ASN A 306 15.99 11.44 -21.88
N SER A 307 16.94 12.13 -22.50
CA SER A 307 18.37 11.80 -22.48
C SER A 307 19.21 13.03 -22.11
N PRO A 308 20.24 12.88 -21.25
CA PRO A 308 21.18 13.97 -20.93
C PRO A 308 21.82 14.63 -22.15
N ASP A 309 22.05 13.87 -23.22
CA ASP A 309 22.66 14.37 -24.47
C ASP A 309 21.78 15.40 -25.19
N PHE A 310 20.46 15.33 -24.98
CA PHE A 310 19.47 16.21 -25.60
C PHE A 310 18.76 17.08 -24.57
N PHE A 311 19.38 17.29 -23.41
CA PHE A 311 18.83 18.11 -22.35
C PHE A 311 18.49 19.51 -22.85
N LYS A 312 17.22 19.87 -22.71
CA LYS A 312 16.72 21.22 -22.87
C LYS A 312 16.02 21.60 -21.58
N TRP A 313 16.44 22.71 -21.02
CA TRP A 313 15.90 23.19 -19.77
C TRP A 313 14.54 23.85 -19.95
N ASP A 314 13.61 23.51 -19.07
CA ASP A 314 12.32 24.17 -18.91
C ASP A 314 12.28 24.87 -17.54
N PRO A 315 12.29 26.22 -17.51
CA PRO A 315 12.38 26.98 -16.27
C PRO A 315 11.12 26.86 -15.39
N ARG A 316 10.02 26.29 -15.91
CA ARG A 316 8.80 26.07 -15.13
C ARG A 316 8.93 24.93 -14.11
N GLY A 317 9.82 23.96 -14.38
CA GLY A 317 10.13 22.82 -13.52
C GLY A 317 11.50 22.96 -12.87
N GLY A 318 12.24 21.86 -12.67
CA GLY A 318 13.64 21.87 -12.24
C GLY A 318 13.86 22.46 -10.85
N PHE A 319 13.05 22.02 -9.88
CA PHE A 319 13.12 22.47 -8.50
C PHE A 319 14.40 22.03 -7.78
N PHE A 320 15.05 20.97 -8.29
CA PHE A 320 16.24 20.36 -7.69
C PHE A 320 17.40 20.24 -8.67
N TYR A 321 17.46 21.13 -9.67
CA TYR A 321 18.52 21.06 -10.67
C TYR A 321 19.91 21.29 -10.09
N ASP A 322 20.05 22.14 -9.08
CA ASP A 322 21.34 22.36 -8.40
C ASP A 322 21.88 21.08 -7.73
N VAL A 323 21.04 20.05 -7.56
CA VAL A 323 21.39 18.74 -6.99
C VAL A 323 21.59 17.69 -8.07
N PHE A 324 20.62 17.57 -8.98
CA PHE A 324 20.56 16.45 -9.91
C PHE A 324 21.06 16.81 -11.31
N GLU A 325 21.13 18.10 -11.63
CA GLU A 325 21.47 18.61 -12.96
C GLU A 325 20.75 17.80 -14.06
N LYS A 326 21.53 17.14 -14.93
CA LYS A 326 21.05 16.27 -16.01
C LYS A 326 20.93 14.80 -15.61
N LYS A 327 21.37 14.40 -14.41
CA LYS A 327 21.29 13.02 -13.91
C LYS A 327 19.81 12.70 -13.60
N LYS A 328 19.18 11.90 -14.47
CA LYS A 328 17.77 11.52 -14.31
C LYS A 328 17.61 10.50 -13.19
N LEU A 329 16.51 10.61 -12.47
CA LEU A 329 16.10 9.62 -11.46
C LEU A 329 15.09 8.60 -11.99
N THR A 330 14.62 8.80 -13.22
CA THR A 330 13.60 7.97 -13.86
C THR A 330 14.13 7.16 -15.03
N LEU A 331 13.46 6.03 -15.25
CA LEU A 331 13.63 5.14 -16.38
C LEU A 331 12.25 4.72 -16.89
N ARG A 332 12.18 4.14 -18.10
CA ARG A 332 10.98 3.45 -18.60
C ARG A 332 11.38 2.19 -19.33
N TYR A 333 10.74 1.08 -18.97
CA TYR A 333 11.09 -0.24 -19.48
C TYR A 333 9.85 -0.99 -19.95
N GLY A 334 10.03 -1.83 -20.97
CA GLY A 334 9.03 -2.85 -21.31
C GLY A 334 8.89 -3.84 -20.15
N ALA A 335 7.65 -4.21 -19.81
CA ALA A 335 7.34 -5.16 -18.75
C ALA A 335 7.85 -6.58 -19.06
N GLY A 336 8.01 -6.92 -20.35
CA GLY A 336 8.42 -8.24 -20.80
C GLY A 336 7.36 -9.32 -20.52
N ASP A 337 7.76 -10.58 -20.65
CA ASP A 337 6.92 -11.69 -20.20
C ASP A 337 6.81 -11.75 -18.67
N TYR A 338 5.98 -12.63 -18.13
CA TYR A 338 5.80 -12.75 -16.69
C TYR A 338 7.10 -13.05 -15.93
N THR A 339 8.04 -13.78 -16.54
CA THR A 339 9.32 -14.12 -15.88
C THR A 339 10.18 -12.88 -15.70
N VAL A 340 10.26 -12.04 -16.74
CA VAL A 340 10.95 -10.74 -16.69
C VAL A 340 10.26 -9.82 -15.68
N PHE A 341 8.95 -9.67 -15.76
CA PHE A 341 8.17 -8.83 -14.85
C PHE A 341 8.38 -9.24 -13.38
N LYS A 342 8.28 -10.53 -13.08
CA LYS A 342 8.47 -11.11 -11.75
C LYS A 342 9.89 -10.93 -11.21
N ARG A 343 10.89 -10.81 -12.10
CA ARG A 343 12.27 -10.51 -11.71
C ARG A 343 12.47 -9.01 -11.43
N ASP A 344 11.99 -8.16 -12.33
CA ASP A 344 12.37 -6.74 -12.35
C ASP A 344 11.57 -5.90 -11.37
N ILE A 345 10.25 -6.07 -11.29
CA ILE A 345 9.42 -5.23 -10.40
C ILE A 345 9.87 -5.36 -8.93
N PRO A 346 10.07 -6.57 -8.37
CA PRO A 346 10.51 -6.69 -6.99
C PRO A 346 11.92 -6.14 -6.80
N TRP A 347 12.80 -6.23 -7.81
CA TRP A 347 14.15 -5.66 -7.75
C TRP A 347 14.12 -4.13 -7.60
N TYR A 348 13.31 -3.42 -8.38
CA TYR A 348 13.16 -1.96 -8.25
C TYR A 348 12.52 -1.57 -6.91
N MET A 349 11.54 -2.34 -6.42
CA MET A 349 10.97 -2.09 -5.09
C MET A 349 11.99 -2.36 -3.98
N GLN A 350 12.80 -3.41 -4.09
CA GLN A 350 13.90 -3.72 -3.17
C GLN A 350 14.97 -2.63 -3.15
N ASP A 351 15.20 -1.96 -4.28
CA ASP A 351 16.08 -0.79 -4.39
C ASP A 351 15.45 0.49 -3.83
N GLY A 352 14.20 0.42 -3.36
CA GLY A 352 13.51 1.52 -2.67
C GLY A 352 12.82 2.51 -3.61
N GLN A 353 12.53 2.12 -4.85
CA GLN A 353 11.93 2.99 -5.86
C GLN A 353 10.40 2.91 -5.86
N SER A 354 9.73 4.00 -6.25
CA SER A 354 8.30 3.96 -6.61
C SER A 354 8.12 3.59 -8.07
N ILE A 355 6.97 3.02 -8.44
CA ILE A 355 6.75 2.45 -9.78
C ILE A 355 5.38 2.87 -10.32
N GLY A 356 5.34 3.42 -11.53
CA GLY A 356 4.14 3.50 -12.36
C GLY A 356 4.04 2.28 -13.30
N LEU A 357 2.83 1.77 -13.54
CA LEU A 357 2.58 0.65 -14.46
C LEU A 357 1.72 1.10 -15.63
N ILE A 358 2.21 0.90 -16.85
CA ILE A 358 1.47 1.18 -18.08
C ILE A 358 0.86 -0.13 -18.57
N HIS A 359 -0.45 -0.16 -18.81
CA HIS A 359 -1.16 -1.33 -19.31
C HIS A 359 -2.06 -1.00 -20.50
N SER A 360 -2.45 -2.04 -21.24
CA SER A 360 -3.41 -1.92 -22.34
C SER A 360 -4.81 -1.56 -21.83
N THR A 361 -5.60 -0.88 -22.64
CA THR A 361 -7.04 -0.73 -22.43
C THR A 361 -7.82 -1.62 -23.41
N PRO A 362 -9.15 -1.77 -23.27
CA PRO A 362 -9.97 -2.45 -24.28
C PRO A 362 -9.90 -1.81 -25.68
N THR A 363 -9.52 -0.52 -25.75
CA THR A 363 -9.36 0.21 -27.00
C THR A 363 -7.96 0.01 -27.56
N ASN A 364 -7.86 -0.57 -28.75
CA ASN A 364 -6.57 -0.86 -29.37
C ASN A 364 -5.71 0.40 -29.55
N GLY A 365 -4.43 0.32 -29.15
CA GLY A 365 -3.49 1.44 -29.22
C GLY A 365 -3.65 2.50 -28.12
N VAL A 366 -4.66 2.37 -27.24
CA VAL A 366 -4.84 3.24 -26.08
C VAL A 366 -4.32 2.53 -24.83
N THR A 367 -3.43 3.22 -24.11
CA THR A 367 -2.83 2.74 -22.86
C THR A 367 -3.36 3.54 -21.68
N HIS A 368 -3.22 2.97 -20.49
CA HIS A 368 -3.48 3.62 -19.22
C HIS A 368 -2.29 3.42 -18.29
N ILE A 369 -2.09 4.33 -17.35
CA ILE A 369 -1.03 4.23 -16.34
C ILE A 369 -1.60 4.41 -14.94
N ILE A 370 -1.18 3.52 -14.04
CA ILE A 370 -1.58 3.48 -12.63
C ILE A 370 -0.35 3.45 -11.73
N THR A 371 -0.50 3.77 -10.44
CA THR A 371 0.63 3.74 -9.49
C THR A 371 0.67 2.40 -8.77
N LEU A 372 1.84 1.76 -8.70
CA LEU A 372 2.06 0.51 -7.96
C LEU A 372 2.67 0.79 -6.59
N TRP A 373 2.00 0.31 -5.55
CA TRP A 373 2.39 0.49 -4.15
C TRP A 373 2.80 -0.81 -3.46
N GLY A 374 2.34 -1.97 -3.94
CA GLY A 374 2.62 -3.26 -3.30
C GLY A 374 2.55 -4.44 -4.25
N VAL A 375 3.33 -5.49 -3.99
CA VAL A 375 3.35 -6.74 -4.77
C VAL A 375 3.24 -7.94 -3.84
N GLU A 376 2.19 -8.74 -4.01
CA GLU A 376 1.89 -9.92 -3.20
C GLU A 376 2.46 -11.20 -3.81
N PHE A 377 3.05 -12.05 -2.98
CA PHE A 377 3.59 -13.35 -3.33
C PHE A 377 2.93 -14.48 -2.55
N ASP A 378 2.76 -15.61 -3.21
CA ASP A 378 2.39 -16.88 -2.58
C ASP A 378 3.61 -17.70 -2.10
N HIS A 379 3.33 -18.88 -1.53
CA HIS A 379 4.36 -19.77 -1.00
C HIS A 379 5.24 -20.43 -2.09
N ASN A 380 4.86 -20.31 -3.37
CA ASN A 380 5.64 -20.74 -4.54
C ASN A 380 6.48 -19.59 -5.10
N ASN A 381 6.50 -18.44 -4.41
CA ASN A 381 7.14 -17.22 -4.85
C ASN A 381 6.51 -16.68 -6.15
N GLU A 382 5.27 -17.02 -6.50
CA GLU A 382 4.55 -16.41 -7.63
C GLU A 382 3.86 -15.13 -7.17
N ILE A 383 3.87 -14.11 -8.03
CA ILE A 383 3.10 -12.88 -7.78
C ILE A 383 1.61 -13.19 -8.00
N THR A 384 0.79 -12.91 -6.99
CA THR A 384 -0.66 -13.17 -6.98
C THR A 384 -1.50 -11.91 -7.11
N ALA A 385 -1.02 -10.78 -6.60
CA ALA A 385 -1.73 -9.51 -6.65
C ALA A 385 -0.80 -8.30 -6.64
N LEU A 386 -1.32 -7.18 -7.12
CA LEU A 386 -0.72 -5.86 -7.11
C LEU A 386 -1.62 -4.92 -6.30
N PHE A 387 -1.03 -4.04 -5.50
CA PHE A 387 -1.72 -2.97 -4.79
C PHE A 387 -1.47 -1.67 -5.53
N VAL A 388 -2.53 -1.07 -6.09
CA VAL A 388 -2.43 0.05 -7.02
C VAL A 388 -3.40 1.17 -6.66
N THR A 389 -3.10 2.38 -7.10
CA THR A 389 -4.05 3.51 -7.15
C THR A 389 -4.24 3.95 -8.59
N ASP A 390 -5.42 4.45 -8.91
CA ASP A 390 -5.87 4.67 -10.28
C ASP A 390 -6.68 5.95 -10.36
N SER A 391 -6.17 6.90 -11.14
CA SER A 391 -6.75 8.24 -11.22
C SER A 391 -8.15 8.30 -11.82
N ASP A 392 -8.64 7.17 -12.36
CA ASP A 392 -9.95 7.02 -13.00
C ASP A 392 -11.03 6.60 -12.00
N ASP A 393 -10.68 6.37 -10.72
CA ASP A 393 -11.63 6.02 -9.65
C ASP A 393 -12.41 7.25 -9.11
N TYR A 394 -12.40 8.38 -9.84
CA TYR A 394 -13.02 9.65 -9.43
C TYR A 394 -14.55 9.59 -9.19
N GLU A 395 -15.25 8.60 -9.75
CA GLU A 395 -16.69 8.39 -9.50
C GLU A 395 -16.95 7.66 -8.17
N GLN A 396 -15.92 7.06 -7.58
CA GLN A 396 -15.97 6.22 -6.38
C GLN A 396 -14.92 6.68 -5.35
N PRO A 397 -15.08 7.87 -4.74
CA PRO A 397 -14.05 8.48 -3.89
C PRO A 397 -13.70 7.67 -2.62
N GLU A 398 -14.52 6.69 -2.24
CA GLU A 398 -14.22 5.71 -1.20
C GLU A 398 -13.16 4.68 -1.63
N ILE A 399 -13.02 4.45 -2.93
CA ILE A 399 -12.00 3.58 -3.53
C ILE A 399 -10.72 4.39 -3.69
N ALA A 400 -9.63 3.86 -3.15
CA ALA A 400 -8.30 4.40 -3.37
C ALA A 400 -7.33 3.28 -3.71
N MET A 401 -6.76 2.60 -2.70
CA MET A 401 -5.86 1.47 -2.96
C MET A 401 -6.64 0.23 -3.33
N LYS A 402 -6.47 -0.26 -4.57
CA LYS A 402 -7.06 -1.50 -5.08
C LYS A 402 -6.05 -2.64 -5.00
N ARG A 403 -6.47 -3.80 -4.47
CA ARG A 403 -5.76 -5.09 -4.62
C ARG A 403 -6.28 -5.81 -5.85
N MET A 404 -5.47 -5.80 -6.90
CA MET A 404 -5.75 -6.31 -8.23
C MET A 404 -5.03 -7.63 -8.47
N LEU A 405 -5.68 -8.64 -9.07
CA LEU A 405 -5.01 -9.91 -9.34
C LEU A 405 -3.98 -9.75 -10.46
N LEU A 406 -2.86 -10.46 -10.34
CA LEU A 406 -1.91 -10.63 -11.44
C LEU A 406 -2.00 -12.04 -11.99
N LYS A 407 -2.20 -12.16 -13.29
CA LYS A 407 -2.27 -13.44 -14.01
C LYS A 407 -1.35 -13.44 -15.22
N LYS A 408 -1.25 -14.59 -15.88
CA LYS A 408 -0.54 -14.77 -17.16
C LYS A 408 -1.58 -14.98 -18.25
N ASN A 409 -1.49 -14.23 -19.35
CA ASN A 409 -2.31 -14.55 -20.53
C ASN A 409 -1.77 -15.82 -21.24
N SER A 410 -2.48 -16.27 -22.28
CA SER A 410 -2.09 -17.44 -23.09
C SER A 410 -0.72 -17.30 -23.77
N SER A 411 -0.24 -16.07 -23.93
CA SER A 411 1.08 -15.76 -24.50
C SER A 411 2.17 -15.58 -23.43
N GLY A 412 1.85 -15.78 -22.15
CA GLY A 412 2.82 -15.69 -21.04
C GLY A 412 3.11 -14.28 -20.52
N TYR A 413 2.38 -13.26 -20.98
CA TYR A 413 2.54 -11.88 -20.50
C TYR A 413 1.75 -11.62 -19.21
N PRO A 414 2.25 -10.72 -18.34
CA PRO A 414 1.55 -10.32 -17.12
C PRO A 414 0.27 -9.54 -17.45
N VAL A 415 -0.82 -9.89 -16.78
CA VAL A 415 -2.12 -9.27 -16.93
C VAL A 415 -2.67 -8.88 -15.55
N ILE A 416 -3.02 -7.61 -15.39
CA ILE A 416 -3.75 -7.10 -14.21
C ILE A 416 -5.26 -7.28 -14.43
N THR A 417 -5.97 -7.79 -13.44
CA THR A 417 -7.40 -8.12 -13.59
C THR A 417 -8.18 -8.18 -12.28
N THR A 418 -9.48 -7.86 -12.36
CA THR A 418 -10.48 -8.15 -11.32
C THR A 418 -11.15 -9.52 -11.56
N ASN A 419 -10.88 -10.20 -12.68
CA ASN A 419 -11.53 -11.47 -13.00
C ASN A 419 -10.94 -12.61 -12.14
N ILE A 420 -11.76 -13.23 -11.28
CA ILE A 420 -11.33 -14.29 -10.37
C ILE A 420 -11.22 -15.67 -11.04
N ILE A 421 -11.96 -15.94 -12.12
CA ILE A 421 -12.04 -17.28 -12.76
C ILE A 421 -11.13 -17.39 -14.01
N GLY A 422 -11.14 -16.39 -14.88
CA GLY A 422 -10.45 -16.40 -16.16
C GLY A 422 -9.11 -15.66 -16.14
N ASN A 423 -8.45 -15.57 -17.31
CA ASN A 423 -7.19 -14.86 -17.51
C ASN A 423 -7.37 -13.59 -18.38
N THR A 424 -8.60 -13.08 -18.47
CA THR A 424 -8.90 -11.81 -19.12
C THR A 424 -8.48 -10.66 -18.23
N GLY A 425 -8.02 -9.56 -18.82
CA GLY A 425 -7.60 -8.35 -18.11
C GLY A 425 -6.73 -7.47 -19.00
N ALA A 426 -6.09 -6.48 -18.39
CA ALA A 426 -5.19 -5.58 -19.10
C ALA A 426 -3.75 -6.11 -19.06
N GLN A 427 -3.12 -6.27 -20.23
CA GLN A 427 -1.71 -6.65 -20.30
C GLN A 427 -0.86 -5.47 -19.81
N ILE A 428 0.08 -5.75 -18.91
CA ILE A 428 1.08 -4.75 -18.50
C ILE A 428 2.13 -4.66 -19.61
N LEU A 429 2.35 -3.44 -20.09
CA LEU A 429 3.18 -3.15 -21.27
C LEU A 429 4.53 -2.60 -20.87
N GLU A 430 4.54 -1.62 -19.97
CA GLU A 430 5.74 -0.92 -19.51
C GLU A 430 5.64 -0.57 -18.02
N PHE A 431 6.76 -0.21 -17.42
CA PHE A 431 6.80 0.34 -16.06
C PHE A 431 7.81 1.49 -15.96
N VAL A 432 7.54 2.40 -15.02
CA VAL A 432 8.23 3.67 -14.84
C VAL A 432 8.73 3.79 -13.39
N PRO A 433 9.94 3.32 -13.08
CA PRO A 433 10.50 3.48 -11.76
C PRO A 433 11.04 4.90 -11.54
N LEU A 434 10.90 5.42 -10.31
CA LEU A 434 11.50 6.66 -9.83
C LEU A 434 12.36 6.36 -8.58
N SER A 435 13.66 6.60 -8.71
CA SER A 435 14.63 6.43 -7.62
C SER A 435 14.71 7.66 -6.71
N LEU A 436 15.25 7.47 -5.49
CA LEU A 436 15.40 8.56 -4.52
C LEU A 436 16.59 9.49 -4.79
N GLY A 437 17.56 9.07 -5.60
CA GLY A 437 18.74 9.89 -5.92
C GLY A 437 19.70 10.11 -4.75
N GLU A 438 19.72 9.21 -3.76
CA GLU A 438 20.52 9.31 -2.52
C GLU A 438 22.01 9.66 -2.77
N GLU A 439 22.60 9.14 -3.85
CA GLU A 439 24.00 9.42 -4.20
C GLU A 439 24.25 10.89 -4.58
N CYS A 440 23.32 11.53 -5.30
CA CYS A 440 23.47 12.93 -5.74
C CYS A 440 23.33 13.90 -4.56
N TRP A 441 22.46 13.59 -3.61
CA TRP A 441 22.33 14.36 -2.37
C TRP A 441 23.64 14.40 -1.59
N ASN A 442 24.32 13.26 -1.44
CA ASN A 442 25.57 13.17 -0.69
C ASN A 442 26.71 13.99 -1.33
N GLU A 443 26.78 14.03 -2.66
CA GLU A 443 27.81 14.81 -3.38
C GLU A 443 27.70 16.31 -3.11
N LEU A 444 26.48 16.84 -3.00
CA LEU A 444 26.23 18.28 -2.78
C LEU A 444 26.17 18.66 -1.30
N LEU A 445 25.61 17.80 -0.45
CA LEU A 445 25.24 18.17 0.91
C LEU A 445 26.30 17.83 1.96
N CYS A 446 27.20 16.87 1.68
CA CYS A 446 28.27 16.46 2.61
C CYS A 446 29.63 17.14 2.33
N ASN A 447 29.72 17.92 1.25
CA ASN A 447 30.79 18.90 1.01
C ASN A 447 30.34 20.28 1.48
#